data_AF-A0A1J4MPE5-F1
#
_entry.id   AF-A0A1J4MPE5-F1
#
_cell.length_a   1.000
_cell.length_b   1.000
_cell.length_c   1.000
_cell.angle_alpha   90.00
_cell.angle_beta   90.00
_cell.angle_gamma   90.00
#
_symmetry.space_group_name_H-M   'P 1'
#
loop_
_entity.id
_entity.type
_entity.pdbx_description
1 polymer ?
#
loop_
_entity_poly.entity_id
_entity_poly.type
_entity_poly.pdbx_seq_one_letter_code
_entity_poly.pdbx_strand_id
1 'polypeptide(L)'
;MSEIDKDLVVGGDIYNEENSGGTLSEPLLKTVKRDVFLIYSKLHYFVTAGKNDFDRAHNLKMLYNWDLWGPCILLLLLSSCLYIKAPFENKDKIFSVLHFFSIYGAIAIALNAQILGINCSFFAILSMLGYCIFPFTVISLISLIIPYFFVKLIFTVISVIHIYRIIQLSISEIAPEEKRILILYPISLFFFSVAEMSHRKFERPRSGSLGFLPRKRCSRSRGKVKAFPKDDSSQPPHLTAFMGYKAGMTHIVRDVDKPGSKLNKKEVVEAVTIVETPPMICVGFVGYIETPNGLRALTTVFAGYLSEECKRRFYKNYYRSKRKAFTKYARNYAENQRMEAEIARCKQYCTVIRALCHTQVSKTGLNKKKADIMEIQVNGGSVSDKIDFCVRCFEQPIPVSTIFSENEMIDIIGISKGKGYKGVISRWGVTKLPRKTRRGVRKVSCIGAWHPARVQFQVPRAGQKGYGQRTEMNKKIYRIGRGDDPRNASTSADLTEKTITPMGGFPRYGVVNQDFLMLKGCTVGCKKRLLTLRKSLVPPVTRSALEVVNLKFIDTSSKFGHGRFQTSAEKAKYYGPCKRSAEN
;
A
#
# COMPACT_ATOMS: atom_id res chain seq x y z
N MET A 1 -54.10 -17.66 -45.18
CA MET A 1 -54.22 -18.48 -43.95
C MET A 1 -54.93 -19.76 -44.33
N SER A 2 -54.14 -20.81 -44.60
CA SER A 2 -54.65 -22.18 -44.75
C SER A 2 -55.12 -22.71 -43.41
N GLU A 3 -56.04 -23.67 -43.38
CA GLU A 3 -56.61 -24.27 -42.16
C GLU A 3 -55.57 -24.82 -41.17
N ILE A 4 -54.33 -25.05 -41.61
CA ILE A 4 -53.16 -25.44 -40.80
C ILE A 4 -52.76 -24.34 -39.78
N ASP A 5 -53.09 -23.06 -39.99
CA ASP A 5 -52.71 -21.95 -39.10
C ASP A 5 -53.56 -21.88 -37.81
N LYS A 6 -54.70 -22.58 -37.73
CA LYS A 6 -55.57 -22.55 -36.55
C LYS A 6 -55.18 -23.54 -35.45
N ASP A 7 -54.50 -24.64 -35.81
CA ASP A 7 -54.15 -25.73 -34.86
C ASP A 7 -52.81 -25.55 -34.15
N LEU A 8 -52.01 -24.56 -34.55
CA LEU A 8 -50.79 -24.17 -33.83
C LEU A 8 -51.07 -23.31 -32.59
N VAL A 9 -52.32 -22.84 -32.42
CA VAL A 9 -52.66 -21.75 -31.50
C VAL A 9 -53.84 -22.11 -30.58
N VAL A 10 -53.81 -23.25 -29.90
CA VAL A 10 -54.49 -23.40 -28.60
C VAL A 10 -53.65 -24.37 -27.77
N GLY A 11 -53.23 -23.95 -26.58
CA GLY A 11 -52.46 -24.80 -25.68
C GLY A 11 -53.23 -26.06 -25.33
N GLY A 12 -52.74 -27.21 -25.79
CA GLY A 12 -53.23 -28.54 -25.46
C GLY A 12 -52.04 -29.49 -25.42
N ASP A 13 -52.00 -30.35 -24.40
CA ASP A 13 -50.92 -31.31 -24.15
C ASP A 13 -50.58 -32.13 -25.41
N ILE A 14 -49.29 -32.32 -25.66
CA ILE A 14 -48.78 -33.04 -26.85
C ILE A 14 -48.98 -34.56 -26.73
N TYR A 15 -49.43 -35.03 -25.56
CA TYR A 15 -49.69 -36.44 -25.31
C TYR A 15 -51.17 -36.72 -25.51
N ASN A 16 -51.46 -37.50 -26.57
CA ASN A 16 -52.75 -38.07 -26.96
C ASN A 16 -53.87 -37.99 -25.91
N GLU A 17 -54.96 -37.28 -26.24
CA GLU A 17 -56.20 -37.21 -25.45
C GLU A 17 -56.98 -38.54 -25.34
N GLU A 18 -56.49 -39.65 -25.92
CA GLU A 18 -57.25 -40.91 -26.00
C GLU A 18 -57.16 -41.83 -24.77
N ASN A 19 -56.59 -41.41 -23.63
CA ASN A 19 -56.73 -42.16 -22.37
C ASN A 19 -56.67 -41.21 -21.16
N SER A 20 -57.81 -40.58 -20.85
CA SER A 20 -57.96 -39.61 -19.76
C SER A 20 -58.19 -40.28 -18.40
N GLY A 21 -57.09 -40.52 -17.68
CA GLY A 21 -57.07 -40.27 -16.24
C GLY A 21 -56.19 -39.05 -16.03
N GLY A 22 -56.74 -37.90 -15.66
CA GLY A 22 -55.98 -36.65 -15.53
C GLY A 22 -54.70 -36.81 -14.67
N THR A 23 -53.77 -35.84 -14.77
CA THR A 23 -52.44 -35.84 -14.12
C THR A 23 -52.45 -36.14 -12.61
N LEU A 24 -53.61 -36.04 -11.95
CA LEU A 24 -53.84 -36.39 -10.54
C LEU A 24 -53.88 -37.89 -10.26
N SER A 25 -54.08 -38.74 -11.27
CA SER A 25 -54.32 -40.19 -11.13
C SER A 25 -53.15 -41.07 -11.61
N GLU A 26 -52.09 -40.47 -12.16
CA GLU A 26 -50.88 -41.18 -12.58
C GLU A 26 -49.86 -41.36 -11.44
N PRO A 27 -49.07 -42.46 -11.42
CA PRO A 27 -47.96 -42.62 -10.48
C PRO A 27 -46.95 -41.46 -10.57
N LEU A 28 -46.51 -40.93 -9.43
CA LEU A 28 -45.56 -39.81 -9.33
C LEU A 28 -44.31 -39.98 -10.21
N LEU A 29 -43.78 -41.21 -10.32
CA LEU A 29 -42.60 -41.49 -11.14
C LEU A 29 -42.86 -41.29 -12.64
N LYS A 30 -44.08 -41.55 -13.12
CA LYS A 30 -44.47 -41.30 -14.52
C LYS A 30 -44.57 -39.81 -14.80
N THR A 31 -45.17 -39.04 -13.90
CA THR A 31 -45.23 -37.56 -13.98
C THR A 31 -43.82 -36.96 -14.03
N VAL A 32 -42.95 -37.34 -13.08
CA VAL A 32 -41.57 -36.84 -13.04
C VAL A 32 -40.80 -37.25 -14.30
N LYS A 33 -40.95 -38.48 -14.79
CA LYS A 33 -40.27 -38.94 -16.01
C LYS A 33 -40.75 -38.17 -17.25
N ARG A 34 -42.04 -37.87 -17.36
CA ARG A 34 -42.61 -37.05 -18.43
C ARG A 34 -42.03 -35.64 -18.38
N ASP A 35 -42.05 -35.00 -17.22
CA ASP A 35 -41.60 -33.62 -17.07
C ASP A 35 -40.08 -33.49 -17.31
N VAL A 36 -39.28 -34.46 -16.85
CA VAL A 36 -37.83 -34.53 -17.15
C VAL A 36 -37.59 -34.71 -18.65
N PHE A 37 -38.38 -35.56 -19.32
CA PHE A 37 -38.27 -35.77 -20.76
C PHE A 37 -38.67 -34.51 -21.54
N LEU A 38 -39.70 -33.79 -21.12
CA LEU A 38 -40.11 -32.49 -21.69
C LEU A 38 -38.99 -31.45 -21.55
N ILE A 39 -38.40 -31.31 -20.35
CA ILE A 39 -37.28 -30.40 -20.10
C ILE A 39 -36.07 -30.78 -20.97
N TYR A 40 -35.71 -32.07 -21.03
CA TYR A 40 -34.60 -32.56 -21.87
C TYR A 40 -34.83 -32.24 -23.35
N SER A 41 -36.04 -32.49 -23.85
CA SER A 41 -36.36 -32.30 -25.26
C SER A 41 -36.32 -30.82 -25.65
N LYS A 42 -36.78 -29.92 -24.77
CA LYS A 42 -36.63 -28.47 -24.93
C LYS A 42 -35.17 -28.03 -24.90
N LEU A 43 -34.39 -28.52 -23.93
CA LEU A 43 -32.95 -28.23 -23.87
C LEU A 43 -32.23 -28.67 -25.14
N HIS A 44 -32.56 -29.86 -25.66
CA HIS A 44 -32.01 -30.38 -26.90
C HIS A 44 -32.36 -29.49 -28.11
N TYR A 45 -33.61 -29.00 -28.19
CA TYR A 45 -34.01 -28.02 -29.20
C TYR A 45 -33.18 -26.72 -29.10
N PHE A 46 -32.99 -26.19 -27.90
CA PHE A 46 -32.16 -25.00 -27.66
C PHE A 46 -30.66 -25.21 -27.93
N VAL A 47 -30.16 -26.45 -28.00
CA VAL A 47 -28.77 -26.75 -28.42
C VAL A 47 -28.68 -26.86 -29.94
N THR A 48 -29.62 -27.56 -30.56
CA THR A 48 -29.58 -27.91 -31.98
C THR A 48 -30.17 -26.83 -32.89
N ALA A 49 -30.86 -25.84 -32.33
CA ALA A 49 -31.55 -24.76 -33.04
C ALA A 49 -32.48 -25.27 -34.16
N GLY A 50 -33.07 -26.46 -33.98
CA GLY A 50 -34.04 -27.03 -34.92
C GLY A 50 -33.46 -27.48 -36.27
N LYS A 51 -32.16 -27.81 -36.36
CA LYS A 51 -31.49 -28.23 -37.61
C LYS A 51 -32.09 -29.45 -38.34
N ASN A 52 -33.01 -30.19 -37.71
CA ASN A 52 -33.72 -31.30 -38.34
C ASN A 52 -35.05 -30.79 -38.90
N ASP A 53 -35.09 -30.47 -40.20
CA ASP A 53 -36.27 -29.91 -40.88
C ASP A 53 -37.48 -30.87 -40.88
N PHE A 54 -37.25 -32.18 -40.75
CA PHE A 54 -38.30 -33.21 -40.81
C PHE A 54 -39.34 -33.15 -39.67
N ASP A 55 -39.02 -32.52 -38.53
CA ASP A 55 -39.91 -32.44 -37.35
C ASP A 55 -40.20 -30.99 -36.90
N ARG A 56 -40.09 -30.00 -37.78
CA ARG A 56 -40.16 -28.57 -37.41
C ARG A 56 -41.48 -28.19 -36.70
N ALA A 57 -42.62 -28.65 -37.20
CA ALA A 57 -43.93 -28.38 -36.60
C ALA A 57 -44.10 -29.02 -35.22
N HIS A 58 -43.62 -30.26 -35.04
CA HIS A 58 -43.65 -30.97 -33.74
C HIS A 58 -42.76 -30.27 -32.70
N ASN A 59 -41.56 -29.85 -33.11
CA ASN A 59 -40.62 -29.14 -32.25
C ASN A 59 -41.15 -27.78 -31.77
N LEU A 60 -41.87 -27.05 -32.63
CA LEU A 60 -42.50 -25.77 -32.26
C LEU A 60 -43.68 -25.98 -31.31
N LYS A 61 -44.54 -26.96 -31.60
CA LYS A 61 -45.64 -27.33 -30.69
C LYS A 61 -45.08 -27.71 -29.31
N MET A 62 -43.97 -28.45 -29.27
CA MET A 62 -43.24 -28.80 -28.02
C MET A 62 -42.61 -27.62 -27.31
N LEU A 63 -42.07 -26.65 -28.04
CA LEU A 63 -41.51 -25.43 -27.48
C LEU A 63 -42.58 -24.55 -26.81
N TYR A 64 -43.77 -24.47 -27.39
CA TYR A 64 -44.87 -23.64 -26.90
C TYR A 64 -45.77 -24.34 -25.87
N ASN A 65 -45.67 -25.67 -25.72
CA ASN A 65 -46.22 -26.33 -24.53
C ASN A 65 -45.42 -25.84 -23.31
N TRP A 66 -46.04 -25.16 -22.35
CA TRP A 66 -45.30 -24.39 -21.34
C TRP A 66 -44.90 -25.25 -20.14
N ASP A 67 -43.70 -25.01 -19.60
CA ASP A 67 -43.30 -25.48 -18.26
C ASP A 67 -42.45 -24.42 -17.57
N LEU A 68 -42.58 -24.27 -16.25
CA LEU A 68 -41.80 -23.31 -15.46
C LEU A 68 -40.70 -23.96 -14.62
N TRP A 69 -40.73 -25.30 -14.47
CA TRP A 69 -39.77 -26.06 -13.67
C TRP A 69 -38.38 -26.06 -14.30
N GLY A 70 -38.25 -26.31 -15.60
CA GLY A 70 -36.97 -26.29 -16.31
C GLY A 70 -36.26 -24.94 -16.22
N PRO A 71 -36.91 -23.83 -16.61
CA PRO A 71 -36.40 -22.47 -16.46
C PRO A 71 -35.94 -22.12 -15.04
N CYS A 72 -36.72 -22.50 -14.02
CA CYS A 72 -36.41 -22.23 -12.63
C CYS A 72 -35.13 -22.96 -12.19
N ILE A 73 -34.99 -24.25 -12.54
CA ILE A 73 -33.79 -25.05 -12.27
C ILE A 73 -32.56 -24.42 -12.94
N LEU A 74 -32.68 -23.99 -14.20
CA LEU A 74 -31.59 -23.35 -14.93
C LEU A 74 -31.15 -22.04 -14.27
N LEU A 75 -32.09 -21.19 -13.86
CA LEU A 75 -31.77 -19.93 -13.19
C LEU A 75 -31.10 -20.15 -11.83
N LEU A 76 -31.57 -21.12 -11.05
CA LEU A 76 -30.99 -21.52 -9.77
C LEU A 76 -29.55 -22.04 -9.97
N LEU A 77 -29.32 -22.88 -10.98
CA LEU A 77 -28.00 -23.39 -11.32
C LEU A 77 -27.04 -22.27 -11.75
N LEU A 78 -27.48 -21.37 -12.63
CA LEU A 78 -26.66 -20.23 -13.08
C LEU A 78 -26.22 -19.37 -11.89
N SER A 79 -27.19 -19.00 -11.04
CA SER A 79 -26.97 -18.13 -9.90
C SER A 79 -26.09 -18.77 -8.84
N SER A 80 -26.25 -20.08 -8.60
CA SER A 80 -25.40 -20.85 -7.68
C SER A 80 -23.95 -20.91 -8.18
N CYS A 81 -23.75 -21.14 -9.49
CA CYS A 81 -22.41 -21.13 -10.08
C CYS A 81 -21.72 -19.75 -9.95
N LEU A 82 -22.47 -18.65 -10.16
CA LEU A 82 -21.95 -17.31 -9.98
C LEU A 82 -21.69 -16.96 -8.51
N TYR A 83 -22.53 -17.44 -7.59
CA TYR A 83 -22.35 -17.30 -6.14
C TYR A 83 -21.03 -17.93 -5.67
N ILE A 84 -20.73 -19.14 -6.14
CA ILE A 84 -19.48 -19.85 -5.83
C ILE A 84 -18.26 -19.05 -6.29
N LYS A 85 -18.35 -18.41 -7.46
CA LYS A 85 -17.27 -17.60 -8.06
C LYS A 85 -17.13 -16.18 -7.50
N ALA A 86 -18.16 -15.68 -6.82
CA ALA A 86 -18.19 -14.31 -6.36
C ALA A 86 -17.20 -14.06 -5.20
N PRO A 87 -16.56 -12.87 -5.14
CA PRO A 87 -15.76 -12.48 -3.99
C PRO A 87 -16.62 -12.40 -2.72
N PHE A 88 -16.06 -12.78 -1.57
CA PHE A 88 -16.77 -12.92 -0.28
C PHE A 88 -17.64 -11.72 0.12
N GLU A 89 -17.25 -10.49 -0.24
CA GLU A 89 -17.99 -9.27 0.14
C GLU A 89 -19.32 -9.08 -0.60
N ASN A 90 -19.57 -9.78 -1.72
CA ASN A 90 -20.72 -9.51 -2.60
C ASN A 90 -21.52 -10.76 -3.01
N LYS A 91 -21.28 -11.92 -2.39
CA LYS A 91 -21.90 -13.19 -2.81
C LYS A 91 -23.42 -13.13 -2.80
N ASP A 92 -24.01 -12.69 -1.69
CA ASP A 92 -25.47 -12.65 -1.51
C ASP A 92 -26.13 -11.67 -2.48
N LYS A 93 -25.49 -10.51 -2.72
CA LYS A 93 -25.99 -9.50 -3.65
C LYS A 93 -26.02 -10.00 -5.09
N ILE A 94 -24.99 -10.73 -5.53
CA ILE A 94 -24.92 -11.23 -6.91
C ILE A 94 -26.02 -12.27 -7.15
N PHE A 95 -26.25 -13.16 -6.18
CA PHE A 95 -27.32 -14.17 -6.26
C PHE A 95 -28.71 -13.53 -6.33
N SER A 96 -29.03 -12.61 -5.41
CA SER A 96 -30.35 -11.97 -5.36
C SER A 96 -30.61 -11.05 -6.55
N VAL A 97 -29.60 -10.28 -7.00
CA VAL A 97 -29.76 -9.37 -8.15
C VAL A 97 -30.00 -10.15 -9.43
N LEU A 98 -29.28 -11.25 -9.67
CA LEU A 98 -29.50 -12.07 -10.86
C LEU A 98 -30.91 -12.69 -10.86
N HIS A 99 -31.36 -13.27 -9.75
CA HIS A 99 -32.71 -13.83 -9.65
C HIS A 99 -33.80 -12.79 -9.88
N PHE A 100 -33.71 -11.65 -9.19
CA PHE A 100 -34.68 -10.57 -9.33
C PHE A 100 -34.71 -10.07 -10.77
N PHE A 101 -33.54 -9.76 -11.35
CA PHE A 101 -33.47 -9.27 -12.71
C PHE A 101 -34.01 -10.28 -13.72
N SER A 102 -33.64 -11.57 -13.60
CA SER A 102 -34.06 -12.60 -14.54
C SER A 102 -35.56 -12.92 -14.47
N ILE A 103 -36.17 -12.96 -13.27
CA ILE A 103 -37.59 -13.26 -13.10
C ILE A 103 -38.44 -12.06 -13.55
N TYR A 104 -38.23 -10.88 -12.96
CA TYR A 104 -39.05 -9.70 -13.25
C TYR A 104 -38.78 -9.15 -14.66
N GLY A 105 -37.54 -9.27 -15.15
CA GLY A 105 -37.19 -8.92 -16.52
C GLY A 105 -37.88 -9.83 -17.54
N ALA A 106 -37.89 -11.15 -17.33
CA ALA A 106 -38.58 -12.08 -18.21
C ALA A 106 -40.10 -11.86 -18.20
N ILE A 107 -40.71 -11.56 -17.04
CA ILE A 107 -42.13 -11.19 -16.94
C ILE A 107 -42.44 -9.92 -17.72
N ALA A 108 -41.66 -8.85 -17.54
CA ALA A 108 -41.88 -7.58 -18.23
C ALA A 108 -41.77 -7.73 -19.76
N ILE A 109 -40.81 -8.53 -20.22
CA ILE A 109 -40.62 -8.83 -21.63
C ILE A 109 -41.75 -9.68 -22.19
N ALA A 110 -42.19 -10.71 -21.47
CA ALA A 110 -43.31 -11.55 -21.87
C ALA A 110 -44.63 -10.75 -21.96
N LEU A 111 -44.87 -9.81 -21.03
CA LEU A 111 -46.01 -8.90 -21.10
C LEU A 111 -45.93 -7.96 -22.30
N ASN A 112 -44.76 -7.35 -22.55
CA ASN A 112 -44.55 -6.47 -23.69
C ASN A 112 -44.74 -7.22 -25.03
N ALA A 113 -44.25 -8.47 -25.09
CA ALA A 113 -44.42 -9.35 -26.23
C ALA A 113 -45.90 -9.70 -26.48
N GLN A 114 -46.69 -9.94 -25.42
CA GLN A 114 -48.12 -10.18 -25.51
C GLN A 114 -48.89 -8.94 -26.02
N ILE A 115 -48.57 -7.76 -25.49
CA ILE A 115 -49.21 -6.48 -25.89
C ILE A 115 -48.96 -6.17 -27.37
N LEU A 116 -47.81 -6.56 -27.90
CA LEU A 116 -47.45 -6.37 -29.31
C LEU A 116 -48.17 -7.35 -30.26
N GLY A 117 -48.96 -8.29 -29.74
CA GLY A 117 -49.83 -9.16 -30.52
C GLY A 117 -49.18 -10.46 -30.98
N ILE A 118 -48.39 -11.10 -30.12
CA ILE A 118 -47.89 -12.47 -30.37
C ILE A 118 -49.02 -13.48 -30.15
N ASN A 119 -49.19 -14.40 -31.12
CA ASN A 119 -50.16 -15.49 -31.10
C ASN A 119 -49.72 -16.69 -30.22
N CYS A 120 -49.34 -16.44 -28.96
CA CYS A 120 -48.97 -17.47 -27.99
C CYS A 120 -49.42 -17.12 -26.57
N SER A 121 -49.42 -18.10 -25.67
CA SER A 121 -49.72 -17.87 -24.26
C SER A 121 -48.56 -17.16 -23.55
N PHE A 122 -48.88 -16.31 -22.56
CA PHE A 122 -47.89 -15.63 -21.74
C PHE A 122 -46.88 -16.60 -21.09
N PHE A 123 -47.36 -17.74 -20.58
CA PHE A 123 -46.52 -18.75 -19.95
C PHE A 123 -45.61 -19.48 -20.94
N ALA A 124 -46.01 -19.64 -22.20
CA ALA A 124 -45.15 -20.19 -23.24
C ALA A 124 -43.97 -19.24 -23.54
N ILE A 125 -44.22 -17.94 -23.66
CA ILE A 125 -43.18 -16.92 -23.87
C ILE A 125 -42.23 -16.87 -22.66
N LEU A 126 -42.77 -16.88 -21.44
CA LEU A 126 -41.98 -16.88 -20.21
C LEU A 126 -41.10 -18.14 -20.09
N SER A 127 -41.65 -19.32 -20.40
CA SER A 127 -40.93 -20.59 -20.44
C SER A 127 -39.77 -20.54 -21.44
N MET A 128 -40.06 -20.11 -22.68
CA MET A 128 -39.07 -19.98 -23.76
C MET A 128 -37.90 -19.05 -23.38
N LEU A 129 -38.19 -17.86 -22.82
CA LEU A 129 -37.16 -16.93 -22.34
C LEU A 129 -36.31 -17.53 -21.23
N GLY A 130 -36.91 -18.33 -20.36
CA GLY A 130 -36.21 -19.06 -19.30
C GLY A 130 -35.22 -20.10 -19.84
N TYR A 131 -35.61 -20.86 -20.86
CA TYR A 131 -34.71 -21.83 -21.50
C TYR A 131 -33.57 -21.19 -22.28
N CYS A 132 -33.74 -19.96 -22.77
CA CYS A 132 -32.65 -19.19 -23.38
C CYS A 132 -31.47 -18.92 -22.42
N ILE A 133 -31.64 -19.11 -21.11
CA ILE A 133 -30.57 -18.98 -20.11
C ILE A 133 -29.62 -20.19 -20.13
N PHE A 134 -30.03 -21.33 -20.70
CA PHE A 134 -29.26 -22.59 -20.69
C PHE A 134 -27.82 -22.48 -21.24
N PRO A 135 -27.53 -21.81 -22.36
CA PRO A 135 -26.14 -21.67 -22.82
C PRO A 135 -25.26 -20.95 -21.78
N PHE A 136 -25.81 -20.00 -21.02
CA PHE A 136 -25.09 -19.33 -19.94
C PHE A 136 -24.87 -20.23 -18.71
N THR A 137 -25.80 -21.13 -18.38
CA THR A 137 -25.60 -22.10 -17.29
C THR A 137 -24.44 -23.05 -17.61
N VAL A 138 -24.40 -23.57 -18.84
CA VAL A 138 -23.33 -24.45 -19.32
C VAL A 138 -21.97 -23.75 -19.27
N ILE A 139 -21.87 -22.50 -19.72
CA ILE A 139 -20.62 -21.72 -19.63
C ILE A 139 -20.24 -21.47 -18.17
N SER A 140 -21.19 -21.14 -17.31
CA SER A 140 -20.92 -20.91 -15.89
C SER A 140 -20.34 -22.16 -15.23
N LEU A 141 -20.89 -23.34 -15.53
CA LEU A 141 -20.39 -24.64 -15.11
C LEU A 141 -18.99 -24.94 -15.66
N ILE A 142 -18.77 -24.83 -16.98
CA ILE A 142 -17.45 -25.03 -17.60
C ILE A 142 -16.41 -24.10 -16.97
N SER A 143 -16.81 -22.86 -16.69
CA SER A 143 -15.90 -21.87 -16.12
C SER A 143 -15.51 -22.20 -14.67
N LEU A 144 -16.24 -23.06 -13.94
CA LEU A 144 -15.79 -23.54 -12.62
C LEU A 144 -14.51 -24.40 -12.75
N ILE A 145 -14.35 -25.09 -13.88
CA ILE A 145 -13.23 -25.99 -14.16
C ILE A 145 -12.10 -25.25 -14.89
N ILE A 146 -12.44 -24.37 -15.85
CA ILE A 146 -11.47 -23.69 -16.72
C ILE A 146 -11.41 -22.17 -16.38
N PRO A 147 -10.33 -21.68 -15.73
CA PRO A 147 -10.25 -20.29 -15.27
C PRO A 147 -9.73 -19.28 -16.32
N TYR A 148 -9.67 -19.64 -17.61
CA TYR A 148 -9.13 -18.76 -18.66
C TYR A 148 -10.14 -17.74 -19.18
N PHE A 149 -9.78 -16.46 -19.06
CA PHE A 149 -10.63 -15.32 -19.47
C PHE A 149 -11.03 -15.35 -20.95
N PHE A 150 -10.08 -15.60 -21.87
CA PHE A 150 -10.34 -15.57 -23.30
C PHE A 150 -11.27 -16.69 -23.76
N VAL A 151 -11.12 -17.89 -23.17
CA VAL A 151 -12.00 -19.04 -23.43
C VAL A 151 -13.43 -18.69 -23.01
N LYS A 152 -13.60 -18.14 -21.80
CA LYS A 152 -14.92 -17.68 -21.33
C LYS A 152 -15.52 -16.63 -22.26
N LEU A 153 -14.74 -15.64 -22.71
CA LEU A 153 -15.21 -14.58 -23.60
C LEU A 153 -15.72 -15.15 -24.94
N ILE A 154 -14.94 -16.04 -25.57
CA ILE A 154 -15.33 -16.67 -26.84
C ILE A 154 -16.63 -17.45 -26.68
N PHE A 155 -16.73 -18.31 -25.66
CA PHE A 155 -17.95 -19.07 -25.43
C PHE A 155 -19.14 -18.18 -25.10
N THR A 156 -18.97 -17.10 -24.31
CA THR A 156 -20.08 -16.16 -24.05
C THR A 156 -20.56 -15.46 -25.31
N VAL A 157 -19.68 -15.10 -26.23
CA VAL A 157 -20.06 -14.49 -27.52
C VAL A 157 -20.80 -15.51 -28.38
N ILE A 158 -20.32 -16.75 -28.45
CA ILE A 158 -21.00 -17.85 -29.17
C ILE A 158 -22.40 -18.07 -28.59
N SER A 159 -22.54 -18.11 -27.27
CA SER A 159 -23.84 -18.28 -26.61
C SER A 159 -24.79 -17.11 -26.86
N VAL A 160 -24.32 -15.86 -26.84
CA VAL A 160 -25.17 -14.70 -27.17
C VAL A 160 -25.66 -14.77 -28.62
N ILE A 161 -24.78 -15.13 -29.58
CA ILE A 161 -25.15 -15.29 -30.99
C ILE A 161 -26.16 -16.44 -31.17
N HIS A 162 -25.93 -17.56 -30.48
CA HIS A 162 -26.79 -18.73 -30.53
C HIS A 162 -28.19 -18.44 -29.94
N ILE A 163 -28.24 -17.76 -28.80
CA ILE A 163 -29.49 -17.31 -28.17
C ILE A 163 -30.24 -16.35 -29.10
N TYR A 164 -29.56 -15.37 -29.68
CA TYR A 164 -30.17 -14.44 -30.63
C TYR A 164 -30.77 -15.16 -31.84
N ARG A 165 -30.05 -16.13 -32.41
CA ARG A 165 -30.52 -16.95 -33.54
C ARG A 165 -31.79 -17.74 -33.18
N ILE A 166 -31.81 -18.39 -32.02
CA ILE A 166 -32.98 -19.20 -31.59
C ILE A 166 -34.19 -18.29 -31.35
N ILE A 167 -33.99 -17.18 -30.66
CA ILE A 167 -35.05 -16.22 -30.38
C ILE A 167 -35.63 -15.66 -31.68
N GLN A 168 -34.77 -15.35 -32.67
CA GLN A 168 -35.21 -14.90 -33.98
C GLN A 168 -36.02 -15.98 -34.72
N LEU A 169 -35.58 -17.24 -34.71
CA LEU A 169 -36.30 -18.36 -35.33
C LEU A 169 -37.68 -18.54 -34.71
N SER A 170 -37.76 -18.68 -33.39
CA SER A 170 -39.01 -18.94 -32.67
C SER A 170 -39.98 -17.75 -32.68
N ILE A 171 -39.50 -16.50 -32.75
CA ILE A 171 -40.38 -15.31 -32.80
C ILE A 171 -40.84 -15.01 -34.23
N SER A 172 -40.04 -15.35 -35.25
CA SER A 172 -40.41 -15.11 -36.65
C SER A 172 -41.69 -15.84 -37.07
N GLU A 173 -42.01 -16.98 -36.46
CA GLU A 173 -43.17 -17.79 -36.82
C GLU A 173 -44.46 -17.36 -36.12
N ILE A 174 -44.38 -16.65 -34.99
CA ILE A 174 -45.56 -16.27 -34.17
C ILE A 174 -45.85 -14.76 -34.24
N ALA A 175 -44.82 -13.94 -34.40
CA ALA A 175 -44.97 -12.49 -34.32
C ALA A 175 -45.30 -11.85 -35.68
N PRO A 176 -46.20 -10.85 -35.71
CA PRO A 176 -46.51 -10.09 -36.93
C PRO A 176 -45.26 -9.44 -37.52
N GLU A 177 -45.06 -9.55 -38.84
CA GLU A 177 -43.81 -9.16 -39.52
C GLU A 177 -43.36 -7.73 -39.19
N GLU A 178 -44.31 -6.80 -39.16
CA GLU A 178 -44.09 -5.37 -38.90
C GLU A 178 -43.61 -5.06 -37.47
N LYS A 179 -43.91 -5.93 -36.50
CA LYS A 179 -43.63 -5.72 -35.06
C LYS A 179 -42.47 -6.56 -34.54
N ARG A 180 -41.91 -7.48 -35.35
CA ARG A 180 -40.82 -8.40 -34.96
C ARG A 180 -39.62 -7.70 -34.34
N ILE A 181 -39.17 -6.59 -34.93
CA ILE A 181 -38.01 -5.84 -34.45
C ILE A 181 -38.27 -5.23 -33.07
N LEU A 182 -39.49 -4.72 -32.83
CA LEU A 182 -39.90 -4.09 -31.59
C LEU A 182 -40.00 -5.10 -30.42
N ILE A 183 -40.33 -6.35 -30.73
CA ILE A 183 -40.34 -7.49 -29.79
C ILE A 183 -38.91 -7.99 -29.53
N LEU A 184 -38.10 -8.16 -30.58
CA LEU A 184 -36.74 -8.73 -30.47
C LEU A 184 -35.75 -7.83 -29.74
N TYR A 185 -35.90 -6.51 -29.84
CA TYR A 185 -35.00 -5.55 -29.21
C TYR A 185 -34.89 -5.68 -27.67
N PRO A 186 -36.00 -5.59 -26.89
CA PRO A 186 -35.94 -5.73 -25.43
C PRO A 186 -35.48 -7.11 -24.97
N ILE A 187 -35.83 -8.17 -25.73
CA ILE A 187 -35.37 -9.54 -25.47
C ILE A 187 -33.84 -9.63 -25.60
N SER A 188 -33.29 -9.10 -26.69
CA SER A 188 -31.84 -9.12 -26.96
C SER A 188 -31.07 -8.31 -25.92
N LEU A 189 -31.61 -7.15 -25.52
CA LEU A 189 -31.02 -6.30 -24.50
C LEU A 189 -30.97 -6.99 -23.13
N PHE A 190 -32.02 -7.74 -22.78
CA PHE A 190 -32.08 -8.50 -21.53
C PHE A 190 -30.99 -9.56 -21.46
N PHE A 191 -30.82 -10.42 -22.48
CA PHE A 191 -29.78 -11.45 -22.46
C PHE A 191 -28.36 -10.86 -22.54
N PHE A 192 -28.19 -9.72 -23.22
CA PHE A 192 -26.92 -8.99 -23.21
C PHE A 192 -26.55 -8.52 -21.80
N SER A 193 -27.51 -7.96 -21.05
CA SER A 193 -27.29 -7.47 -19.68
C SER A 193 -27.01 -8.59 -18.66
N VAL A 194 -27.66 -9.76 -18.82
CA VAL A 194 -27.39 -10.96 -18.00
C VAL A 194 -25.95 -11.46 -18.22
N ALA A 195 -25.44 -11.38 -19.45
CA ALA A 195 -24.07 -11.76 -19.77
C ALA A 195 -23.01 -10.78 -19.21
N GLU A 196 -23.37 -9.51 -18.95
CA GLU A 196 -22.43 -8.42 -18.66
C GLU A 196 -22.24 -8.09 -17.16
N MET A 197 -22.70 -8.90 -16.19
CA MET A 197 -22.42 -8.62 -14.76
C MET A 197 -20.90 -8.47 -14.51
N SER A 198 -20.47 -7.20 -14.41
CA SER A 198 -19.13 -6.77 -14.82
C SER A 198 -18.16 -6.72 -13.65
N HIS A 199 -17.00 -7.32 -13.85
CA HIS A 199 -15.83 -7.18 -12.98
C HIS A 199 -14.77 -6.35 -13.70
N ARG A 200 -13.76 -5.92 -12.96
CA ARG A 200 -12.65 -5.18 -13.54
C ARG A 200 -11.97 -6.02 -14.64
N LYS A 201 -12.06 -5.56 -15.89
CA LYS A 201 -11.56 -6.27 -17.09
C LYS A 201 -10.12 -6.79 -17.00
N PHE A 202 -9.21 -6.03 -16.39
CA PHE A 202 -7.83 -6.46 -16.14
C PHE A 202 -7.42 -6.10 -14.72
N GLU A 203 -7.01 -7.10 -13.97
CA GLU A 203 -6.49 -6.92 -12.62
C GLU A 203 -5.19 -6.13 -12.65
N ARG A 204 -5.03 -5.26 -11.64
CA ARG A 204 -3.78 -4.54 -11.44
C ARG A 204 -3.62 -4.26 -9.94
N PRO A 205 -2.39 -4.28 -9.43
CA PRO A 205 -2.11 -3.88 -8.06
C PRO A 205 -2.64 -2.48 -7.73
N ARG A 206 -2.93 -2.28 -6.46
CA ARG A 206 -3.40 -0.99 -5.96
C ARG A 206 -2.33 0.10 -6.11
N SER A 207 -2.73 1.28 -6.59
CA SER A 207 -1.84 2.44 -6.65
C SER A 207 -1.61 3.06 -5.27
N GLY A 208 -0.55 2.63 -4.61
CA GLY A 208 -0.05 3.18 -3.35
C GLY A 208 -0.62 2.50 -2.10
N SER A 209 0.27 2.32 -1.11
CA SER A 209 -0.06 1.69 0.17
C SER A 209 -1.01 2.54 1.03
N LEU A 210 -1.99 1.85 1.64
CA LEU A 210 -2.97 2.39 2.59
C LEU A 210 -2.38 2.57 3.99
N GLY A 211 -1.36 1.79 4.39
CA GLY A 211 -0.74 1.87 5.72
C GLY A 211 -0.03 3.19 6.02
N PHE A 212 0.14 4.06 5.00
CA PHE A 212 0.69 5.40 5.15
C PHE A 212 -0.38 6.51 5.10
N LEU A 213 -1.66 6.17 5.27
CA LEU A 213 -2.74 7.13 5.44
C LEU A 213 -2.87 7.61 6.90
N PRO A 214 -3.40 8.83 7.12
CA PRO A 214 -3.64 9.88 6.13
C PRO A 214 -2.31 10.48 5.61
N ARG A 215 -2.23 10.73 4.29
CA ARG A 215 -1.07 11.40 3.67
C ARG A 215 -1.13 12.92 3.89
N LYS A 216 -0.82 13.35 5.11
CA LYS A 216 -0.77 14.76 5.56
C LYS A 216 0.63 15.19 6.03
N ARG A 217 0.81 16.49 6.27
CA ARG A 217 2.02 17.02 6.94
C ARG A 217 2.07 16.50 8.37
N CYS A 218 3.23 16.04 8.82
CA CYS A 218 3.43 15.79 10.25
C CYS A 218 3.51 17.10 11.02
N SER A 219 3.04 17.11 12.27
CA SER A 219 3.06 18.28 13.15
C SER A 219 4.45 18.60 13.69
N ARG A 220 5.31 17.59 13.81
CA ARG A 220 6.67 17.71 14.34
C ARG A 220 7.68 17.92 13.21
N SER A 221 8.84 18.48 13.54
CA SER A 221 9.99 18.67 12.65
C SER A 221 11.12 17.65 12.84
N ARG A 222 11.07 16.84 13.92
CA ARG A 222 11.96 15.68 14.14
C ARG A 222 11.21 14.36 14.02
N GLY A 223 11.96 13.28 13.78
CA GLY A 223 11.46 11.92 13.89
C GLY A 223 11.04 11.59 15.33
N LYS A 224 9.79 11.13 15.54
CA LYS A 224 9.38 10.58 16.84
C LYS A 224 9.66 9.07 16.84
N VAL A 225 10.48 8.59 17.76
CA VAL A 225 10.56 7.15 18.04
C VAL A 225 9.23 6.69 18.65
N LYS A 226 8.55 5.74 17.99
CA LYS A 226 7.27 5.21 18.47
C LYS A 226 7.44 3.94 19.31
N ALA A 227 8.50 3.18 19.05
CA ALA A 227 8.89 1.98 19.77
C ALA A 227 10.41 1.96 19.86
N PHE A 228 10.95 1.60 21.01
CA PHE A 228 12.37 1.30 21.17
C PHE A 228 12.60 -0.21 21.03
N PRO A 229 13.85 -0.67 20.81
CA PRO A 229 14.16 -2.09 20.85
C PRO A 229 13.69 -2.71 22.17
N LYS A 230 13.35 -4.00 22.14
CA LYS A 230 13.02 -4.73 23.37
C LYS A 230 14.22 -4.70 24.31
N ASP A 231 13.91 -4.63 25.60
CA ASP A 231 14.91 -4.59 26.65
C ASP A 231 15.42 -6.00 26.96
N ASP A 232 16.70 -6.09 27.31
CA ASP A 232 17.38 -7.33 27.70
C ASP A 232 18.23 -7.02 28.93
N SER A 233 17.77 -7.47 30.10
CA SER A 233 18.40 -7.16 31.38
C SER A 233 19.78 -7.81 31.57
N SER A 234 20.15 -8.79 30.73
CA SER A 234 21.46 -9.43 30.80
C SER A 234 22.60 -8.53 30.28
N GLN A 235 22.27 -7.57 29.42
CA GLN A 235 23.23 -6.64 28.84
C GLN A 235 23.48 -5.45 29.78
N PRO A 236 24.66 -4.80 29.72
CA PRO A 236 24.88 -3.57 30.48
C PRO A 236 23.96 -2.43 29.98
N PRO A 237 23.57 -1.48 30.86
CA PRO A 237 22.78 -0.31 30.48
C PRO A 237 23.43 0.46 29.33
N HIS A 238 22.68 0.68 28.26
CA HIS A 238 23.13 1.40 27.07
C HIS A 238 22.00 2.19 26.42
N LEU A 239 22.38 3.23 25.66
CA LEU A 239 21.43 4.06 24.91
C LEU A 239 21.04 3.39 23.58
N THR A 240 19.80 3.61 23.17
CA THR A 240 19.21 2.92 22.00
C THR A 240 19.01 3.80 20.77
N ALA A 241 19.27 5.11 20.88
CA ALA A 241 19.07 6.06 19.80
C ALA A 241 20.04 7.24 19.88
N PHE A 242 20.21 7.96 18.76
CA PHE A 242 21.00 9.17 18.64
C PHE A 242 20.31 10.18 17.69
N MET A 243 20.78 11.42 17.67
CA MET A 243 20.30 12.45 16.75
C MET A 243 21.44 13.02 15.90
N GLY A 244 21.26 13.07 14.58
CA GLY A 244 22.24 13.63 13.65
C GLY A 244 21.61 14.46 12.54
N TYR A 245 22.40 15.27 11.86
CA TYR A 245 21.97 16.16 10.78
C TYR A 245 22.42 15.63 9.42
N LYS A 246 21.48 15.50 8.49
CA LYS A 246 21.78 15.05 7.13
C LYS A 246 22.63 16.10 6.40
N ALA A 247 23.91 15.81 6.18
CA ALA A 247 24.84 16.69 5.49
C ALA A 247 24.68 16.61 3.98
N GLY A 248 24.89 15.42 3.42
CA GLY A 248 24.89 15.20 1.98
C GLY A 248 25.00 13.73 1.61
N MET A 249 25.32 13.48 0.35
CA MET A 249 25.55 12.14 -0.18
C MET A 249 26.82 12.17 -1.02
N THR A 250 27.54 11.06 -1.01
CA THR A 250 28.67 10.77 -1.89
C THR A 250 28.58 9.31 -2.34
N HIS A 251 29.62 8.80 -2.99
CA HIS A 251 29.75 7.38 -3.27
C HIS A 251 31.07 6.84 -2.72
N ILE A 252 31.11 5.53 -2.55
CA ILE A 252 32.28 4.78 -2.10
C ILE A 252 32.58 3.65 -3.09
N VAL A 253 33.81 3.14 -3.05
CA VAL A 253 34.16 1.82 -3.56
C VAL A 253 34.45 0.92 -2.37
N ARG A 254 33.91 -0.29 -2.40
CA ARG A 254 34.20 -1.33 -1.43
C ARG A 254 34.36 -2.66 -2.11
N ASP A 255 35.09 -3.56 -1.48
CA ASP A 255 35.06 -4.97 -1.85
C ASP A 255 33.80 -5.63 -1.30
N VAL A 256 33.23 -6.52 -2.10
CA VAL A 256 32.07 -7.32 -1.72
C VAL A 256 32.54 -8.72 -1.37
N ASP A 257 32.31 -9.13 -0.12
CA ASP A 257 32.46 -10.52 0.31
C ASP A 257 31.08 -11.16 0.50
N LYS A 258 30.61 -11.82 -0.56
CA LYS A 258 29.30 -12.49 -0.63
C LYS A 258 29.43 -13.81 -1.39
N PRO A 259 29.83 -14.90 -0.72
CA PRO A 259 29.87 -16.22 -1.33
C PRO A 259 28.55 -16.56 -2.02
N GLY A 260 28.63 -17.01 -3.29
CA GLY A 260 27.48 -17.30 -4.14
C GLY A 260 26.93 -16.11 -4.96
N SER A 261 27.42 -14.88 -4.75
CA SER A 261 27.07 -13.73 -5.59
C SER A 261 28.01 -13.61 -6.80
N LYS A 262 27.48 -13.16 -7.95
CA LYS A 262 28.31 -12.76 -9.12
C LYS A 262 29.27 -11.59 -8.82
N LEU A 263 28.99 -10.85 -7.73
CA LEU A 263 29.77 -9.72 -7.25
C LEU A 263 30.79 -10.11 -6.17
N ASN A 264 30.88 -11.40 -5.79
CA ASN A 264 31.84 -11.83 -4.78
C ASN A 264 33.27 -11.50 -5.19
N LYS A 265 34.06 -10.95 -4.27
CA LYS A 265 35.45 -10.50 -4.47
C LYS A 265 35.60 -9.49 -5.62
N LYS A 266 34.54 -8.72 -5.90
CA LYS A 266 34.58 -7.61 -6.87
C LYS A 266 34.37 -6.29 -6.15
N GLU A 267 34.93 -5.25 -6.74
CA GLU A 267 34.71 -3.87 -6.33
C GLU A 267 33.32 -3.42 -6.77
N VAL A 268 32.59 -2.80 -5.85
CA VAL A 268 31.28 -2.22 -6.13
C VAL A 268 31.24 -0.78 -5.66
N VAL A 269 30.70 0.08 -6.54
CA VAL A 269 30.39 1.46 -6.20
C VAL A 269 29.02 1.53 -5.56
N GLU A 270 28.94 2.11 -4.35
CA GLU A 270 27.66 2.31 -3.67
C GLU A 270 27.49 3.77 -3.24
N ALA A 271 26.25 4.28 -3.40
CA ALA A 271 25.89 5.59 -2.89
C ALA A 271 25.77 5.54 -1.36
N VAL A 272 26.24 6.58 -0.69
CA VAL A 272 26.21 6.73 0.77
C VAL A 272 25.65 8.08 1.16
N THR A 273 25.03 8.15 2.34
CA THR A 273 24.61 9.41 2.98
C THR A 273 25.50 9.69 4.17
N ILE A 274 26.00 10.93 4.25
CA ILE A 274 26.75 11.43 5.41
C ILE A 274 25.78 12.15 6.35
N VAL A 275 25.78 11.71 7.60
CA VAL A 275 25.00 12.30 8.69
C VAL A 275 25.99 12.80 9.74
N GLU A 276 26.08 14.12 9.91
CA GLU A 276 26.93 14.74 10.95
C GLU A 276 26.24 14.57 12.31
N THR A 277 26.98 14.07 13.28
CA THR A 277 26.52 13.62 14.59
C THR A 277 27.36 14.29 15.67
N PRO A 278 27.17 15.61 15.93
CA PRO A 278 27.80 16.25 17.08
C PRO A 278 27.37 15.51 18.36
N PRO A 279 28.23 15.42 19.39
CA PRO A 279 27.90 14.72 20.61
C PRO A 279 26.63 15.31 21.25
N MET A 280 25.78 14.43 21.80
CA MET A 280 24.58 14.84 22.52
C MET A 280 24.91 15.02 23.99
N ILE A 281 24.28 15.98 24.67
CA ILE A 281 24.41 16.12 26.13
C ILE A 281 23.20 15.47 26.79
N CYS A 282 23.42 14.59 27.77
CA CYS A 282 22.35 14.11 28.66
C CYS A 282 22.07 15.16 29.73
N VAL A 283 20.81 15.56 29.86
CA VAL A 283 20.37 16.64 30.75
C VAL A 283 19.32 16.22 31.76
N GLY A 284 19.01 14.92 31.82
CA GLY A 284 18.00 14.40 32.71
C GLY A 284 17.57 12.99 32.34
N PHE A 285 16.58 12.46 33.04
CA PHE A 285 15.85 11.26 32.66
C PHE A 285 14.37 11.35 33.05
N VAL A 286 13.54 10.52 32.43
CA VAL A 286 12.12 10.34 32.73
C VAL A 286 11.90 8.91 33.15
N GLY A 287 11.28 8.72 34.32
CA GLY A 287 10.82 7.42 34.78
C GLY A 287 9.38 7.15 34.34
N TYR A 288 9.10 5.95 33.85
CA TYR A 288 7.76 5.50 33.46
C TYR A 288 7.31 4.32 34.31
N ILE A 289 6.05 4.41 34.78
CA ILE A 289 5.34 3.30 35.40
C ILE A 289 4.46 2.64 34.35
N GLU A 290 4.38 1.33 34.41
CA GLU A 290 3.40 0.54 33.66
C GLU A 290 2.06 0.55 34.38
N THR A 291 1.03 1.09 33.73
CA THR A 291 -0.34 1.08 34.21
C THR A 291 -1.20 0.25 33.26
N PRO A 292 -2.41 -0.18 33.65
CA PRO A 292 -3.31 -0.92 32.75
C PRO A 292 -3.64 -0.16 31.45
N ASN A 293 -3.56 1.17 31.47
CA ASN A 293 -3.78 2.04 30.30
C ASN A 293 -2.50 2.26 29.45
N GLY A 294 -1.36 1.69 29.85
CA GLY A 294 -0.05 1.82 29.24
C GLY A 294 0.96 2.58 30.09
N LEU A 295 2.08 2.98 29.49
CA LEU A 295 3.17 3.70 30.18
C LEU A 295 2.77 5.13 30.54
N ARG A 296 2.87 5.47 31.83
CA ARG A 296 2.65 6.82 32.35
C ARG A 296 3.95 7.36 32.92
N ALA A 297 4.32 8.60 32.57
CA ALA A 297 5.46 9.25 33.17
C ALA A 297 5.18 9.48 34.67
N LEU A 298 6.09 9.00 35.52
CA LEU A 298 6.05 9.23 36.96
C LEU A 298 6.60 10.61 37.27
N THR A 299 7.90 10.78 37.01
CA THR A 299 8.67 11.98 37.34
C THR A 299 9.74 12.22 36.28
N THR A 300 10.24 13.45 36.23
CA THR A 300 11.35 13.85 35.37
C THR A 300 12.41 14.53 36.22
N VAL A 301 13.61 13.98 36.18
CA VAL A 301 14.78 14.48 36.88
C VAL A 301 15.69 15.14 35.83
N PHE A 302 16.10 16.38 36.05
CA PHE A 302 17.04 17.12 35.22
C PHE A 302 18.38 17.27 35.94
N ALA A 303 19.43 17.50 35.18
CA ALA A 303 20.74 17.88 35.71
C ALA A 303 20.71 19.28 36.36
N GLY A 304 21.72 19.59 37.17
CA GLY A 304 21.83 20.86 37.89
C GLY A 304 22.02 22.04 36.93
N TYR A 305 22.86 21.84 35.92
CA TYR A 305 23.11 22.84 34.89
C TYR A 305 22.53 22.45 33.52
N LEU A 306 21.91 23.44 32.87
CA LEU A 306 21.36 23.33 31.53
C LEU A 306 21.92 24.44 30.64
N SER A 307 22.54 24.03 29.53
CA SER A 307 23.08 24.93 28.51
C SER A 307 22.02 25.88 27.93
N GLU A 308 22.43 27.05 27.46
CA GLU A 308 21.52 28.01 26.84
C GLU A 308 20.80 27.45 25.61
N GLU A 309 21.49 26.63 24.80
CA GLU A 309 20.89 25.99 23.62
C GLU A 309 19.73 25.06 23.98
N CYS A 310 19.85 24.33 25.08
CA CYS A 310 18.78 23.51 25.64
C CYS A 310 17.64 24.41 26.15
N LYS A 311 17.96 25.44 26.94
CA LYS A 311 16.96 26.41 27.46
C LYS A 311 16.16 27.10 26.36
N ARG A 312 16.76 27.36 25.18
CA ARG A 312 16.04 27.88 23.99
C ARG A 312 14.88 27.00 23.56
N ARG A 313 14.88 25.68 23.87
CA ARG A 313 13.77 24.77 23.55
C ARG A 313 12.44 25.24 24.14
N PHE A 314 12.48 25.79 25.35
CA PHE A 314 11.34 26.22 26.16
C PHE A 314 10.78 27.59 25.78
N TYR A 315 11.42 28.31 24.86
CA TYR A 315 10.97 29.62 24.38
C TYR A 315 10.63 29.58 22.88
N LYS A 316 9.59 30.34 22.49
CA LYS A 316 9.38 30.73 21.09
C LYS A 316 10.25 31.93 20.74
N ASN A 317 10.17 32.99 21.56
CA ASN A 317 10.93 34.24 21.38
C ASN A 317 12.00 34.37 22.48
N TYR A 318 13.17 33.78 22.26
CA TYR A 318 14.24 33.76 23.27
C TYR A 318 14.84 35.15 23.54
N TYR A 319 14.92 36.01 22.52
CA TYR A 319 15.55 37.33 22.66
C TYR A 319 14.74 38.31 23.50
N ARG A 320 13.39 38.21 23.50
CA ARG A 320 12.49 39.04 24.32
C ARG A 320 12.25 38.48 25.73
N SER A 321 12.60 37.23 25.98
CA SER A 321 12.28 36.61 27.26
C SER A 321 13.29 37.01 28.34
N LYS A 322 12.86 37.01 29.60
CA LYS A 322 13.75 37.15 30.77
C LYS A 322 14.60 35.89 31.05
N ARG A 323 14.52 34.87 30.18
CA ARG A 323 15.29 33.61 30.20
C ARG A 323 15.28 32.86 31.55
N LYS A 324 14.16 32.89 32.29
CA LYS A 324 14.00 32.27 33.62
C LYS A 324 13.77 30.73 33.65
N ALA A 325 13.92 30.03 32.52
CA ALA A 325 13.74 28.57 32.48
C ALA A 325 14.80 27.89 33.36
N PHE A 326 14.36 27.01 34.25
CA PHE A 326 15.18 26.25 35.19
C PHE A 326 15.96 27.06 36.24
N THR A 327 15.71 28.36 36.42
CA THR A 327 16.43 29.15 37.45
C THR A 327 16.07 28.73 38.88
N LYS A 328 14.78 28.51 39.15
CA LYS A 328 14.33 27.98 40.45
C LYS A 328 14.78 26.53 40.64
N TYR A 329 14.80 25.77 39.55
CA TYR A 329 15.23 24.37 39.57
C TYR A 329 16.70 24.24 39.97
N ALA A 330 17.59 25.01 39.34
CA ALA A 330 19.01 25.00 39.65
C ALA A 330 19.30 25.42 41.10
N ARG A 331 18.55 26.41 41.63
CA ARG A 331 18.65 26.79 43.06
C ARG A 331 18.25 25.62 43.97
N ASN A 332 17.08 25.05 43.72
CA ASN A 332 16.58 23.94 44.53
C ASN A 332 17.47 22.69 44.42
N TYR A 333 18.16 22.49 43.29
CA TYR A 333 19.12 21.40 43.09
C TYR A 333 20.32 21.51 44.03
N ALA A 334 20.79 22.74 44.30
CA ALA A 334 21.90 22.99 45.20
C ALA A 334 21.49 22.97 46.68
N GLU A 335 20.29 23.45 47.00
CA GLU A 335 19.85 23.67 48.38
C GLU A 335 19.10 22.47 49.01
N ASN A 336 18.49 21.58 48.20
CA ASN A 336 17.62 20.53 48.72
C ASN A 336 17.94 19.14 48.14
N GLN A 337 17.84 18.09 48.97
CA GLN A 337 17.94 16.68 48.56
C GLN A 337 16.69 16.14 47.82
N ARG A 338 15.83 17.03 47.30
CA ARG A 338 14.60 16.65 46.60
C ARG A 338 14.88 15.71 45.43
N MET A 339 16.04 15.84 44.78
CA MET A 339 16.38 14.99 43.64
C MET A 339 16.65 13.54 44.03
N GLU A 340 17.37 13.33 45.12
CA GLU A 340 17.69 12.00 45.63
C GLU A 340 16.40 11.26 46.00
N ALA A 341 15.42 11.97 46.58
CA ALA A 341 14.09 11.43 46.83
C ALA A 341 13.34 11.03 45.55
N GLU A 342 13.39 11.86 44.49
CA GLU A 342 12.76 11.54 43.21
C GLU A 342 13.49 10.39 42.47
N ILE A 343 14.82 10.31 42.60
CA ILE A 343 15.64 9.20 42.09
C ILE A 343 15.26 7.90 42.82
N ALA A 344 15.18 7.92 44.15
CA ALA A 344 14.77 6.75 44.95
C ALA A 344 13.34 6.30 44.58
N ARG A 345 12.42 7.25 44.41
CA ARG A 345 11.07 6.96 43.92
C ARG A 345 11.08 6.32 42.53
N CYS A 346 11.95 6.76 41.63
CA CYS A 346 12.07 6.15 40.31
C CYS A 346 12.58 4.71 40.38
N LYS A 347 13.57 4.45 41.25
CA LYS A 347 14.11 3.09 41.48
C LYS A 347 13.04 2.12 41.98
N GLN A 348 12.10 2.59 42.80
CA GLN A 348 11.04 1.77 43.38
C GLN A 348 9.90 1.45 42.39
N TYR A 349 9.40 2.45 41.67
CA TYR A 349 8.13 2.30 40.94
C TYR A 349 8.27 2.16 39.42
N CYS A 350 9.36 2.66 38.82
CA CYS A 350 9.46 2.71 37.36
C CYS A 350 9.88 1.36 36.77
N THR A 351 9.31 1.02 35.63
CA THR A 351 9.72 -0.14 34.82
C THR A 351 10.62 0.28 33.66
N VAL A 352 10.38 1.47 33.09
CA VAL A 352 11.12 1.98 31.92
C VAL A 352 11.75 3.33 32.25
N ILE A 353 13.05 3.45 31.95
CA ILE A 353 13.82 4.69 32.13
C ILE A 353 14.23 5.24 30.76
N ARG A 354 14.07 6.55 30.58
CA ARG A 354 14.52 7.25 29.37
C ARG A 354 15.39 8.43 29.70
N ALA A 355 16.63 8.43 29.20
CA ALA A 355 17.52 9.58 29.26
C ALA A 355 16.97 10.73 28.39
N LEU A 356 16.99 11.95 28.90
CA LEU A 356 16.70 13.18 28.16
C LEU A 356 18.00 13.73 27.61
N CYS A 357 18.19 13.61 26.31
CA CYS A 357 19.37 14.13 25.63
C CYS A 357 19.01 15.30 24.71
N HIS A 358 19.94 16.23 24.52
CA HIS A 358 19.81 17.27 23.51
C HIS A 358 21.00 17.34 22.57
N THR A 359 20.75 17.80 21.33
CA THR A 359 21.78 18.07 20.33
C THR A 359 22.61 19.30 20.68
N GLN A 360 23.89 19.36 20.28
CA GLN A 360 24.71 20.57 20.28
C GLN A 360 24.72 21.20 18.89
N VAL A 361 23.91 22.25 18.67
CA VAL A 361 23.71 22.79 17.31
C VAL A 361 24.75 23.87 16.96
N SER A 362 25.32 24.55 17.95
CA SER A 362 26.45 25.48 17.74
C SER A 362 27.66 24.82 17.11
N LYS A 363 27.88 23.53 17.38
CA LYS A 363 28.99 22.74 16.80
C LYS A 363 28.76 22.41 15.32
N THR A 364 27.56 22.64 14.79
CA THR A 364 27.24 22.41 13.38
C THR A 364 27.31 23.72 12.60
N GLY A 365 27.60 23.65 11.29
CA GLY A 365 27.53 24.81 10.39
C GLY A 365 26.10 25.32 10.09
N LEU A 366 25.11 25.01 10.93
CA LEU A 366 23.71 25.37 10.74
C LEU A 366 23.37 26.70 11.41
N ASN A 367 22.54 27.52 10.75
CA ASN A 367 22.01 28.77 11.33
C ASN A 367 20.93 28.54 12.43
N LYS A 368 21.00 27.42 13.15
CA LYS A 368 20.04 27.03 14.18
C LYS A 368 20.73 27.06 15.53
N LYS A 369 20.22 27.89 16.45
CA LYS A 369 20.74 27.99 17.84
C LYS A 369 19.94 27.18 18.86
N LYS A 370 18.81 26.58 18.45
CA LYS A 370 17.83 25.95 19.34
C LYS A 370 18.04 24.43 19.34
N ALA A 371 18.58 23.85 20.41
CA ALA A 371 18.80 22.40 20.51
C ALA A 371 17.50 21.61 20.47
N ASP A 372 17.51 20.44 19.85
CA ASP A 372 16.40 19.49 19.88
C ASP A 372 16.57 18.54 21.08
N ILE A 373 15.51 18.38 21.88
CA ILE A 373 15.48 17.48 23.04
C ILE A 373 14.72 16.20 22.65
N MET A 374 15.27 15.06 23.07
CA MET A 374 14.71 13.73 22.83
C MET A 374 14.90 12.82 24.05
N GLU A 375 13.85 12.10 24.39
CA GLU A 375 13.93 10.93 25.27
C GLU A 375 14.55 9.75 24.50
N ILE A 376 15.49 9.06 25.13
CA ILE A 376 16.20 7.89 24.62
C ILE A 376 16.07 6.80 25.66
N GLN A 377 15.47 5.68 25.31
CA GLN A 377 15.31 4.57 26.26
C GLN A 377 16.67 3.94 26.57
N VAL A 378 16.91 3.71 27.85
CA VAL A 378 18.07 2.94 28.33
C VAL A 378 17.62 1.49 28.48
N ASN A 379 18.29 0.61 27.74
CA ASN A 379 18.07 -0.84 27.82
C ASN A 379 19.28 -1.49 28.49
N GLY A 380 19.11 -2.64 29.13
CA GLY A 380 20.17 -3.34 29.87
C GLY A 380 20.11 -3.13 31.38
N GLY A 381 20.51 -4.14 32.14
CA GLY A 381 20.60 -4.14 33.60
C GLY A 381 19.27 -3.99 34.34
N SER A 382 19.38 -3.82 35.66
CA SER A 382 18.23 -3.52 36.52
C SER A 382 17.76 -2.07 36.34
N VAL A 383 16.58 -1.73 36.87
CA VAL A 383 16.08 -0.35 36.87
C VAL A 383 17.02 0.60 37.63
N SER A 384 17.63 0.14 38.72
CA SER A 384 18.63 0.95 39.45
C SER A 384 19.83 1.25 38.58
N ASP A 385 20.40 0.22 37.91
CA ASP A 385 21.58 0.38 37.06
C ASP A 385 21.32 1.36 35.91
N LYS A 386 20.11 1.33 35.34
CA LYS A 386 19.70 2.29 34.29
C LYS A 386 19.65 3.72 34.79
N ILE A 387 19.16 3.94 36.02
CA ILE A 387 19.10 5.27 36.62
C ILE A 387 20.52 5.76 36.95
N ASP A 388 21.34 4.90 37.56
CA ASP A 388 22.72 5.24 37.92
C ASP A 388 23.56 5.53 36.66
N PHE A 389 23.32 4.80 35.57
CA PHE A 389 23.86 5.10 34.24
C PHE A 389 23.42 6.48 33.73
N CYS A 390 22.13 6.83 33.84
CA CYS A 390 21.63 8.14 33.43
C CYS A 390 22.28 9.28 34.23
N VAL A 391 22.33 9.14 35.56
CA VAL A 391 22.91 10.14 36.47
C VAL A 391 24.40 10.34 36.17
N ARG A 392 25.16 9.27 35.93
CA ARG A 392 26.57 9.37 35.49
C ARG A 392 26.74 10.12 34.17
N CYS A 393 25.76 10.00 33.28
CA CYS A 393 25.79 10.70 31.99
C CYS A 393 25.40 12.18 32.09
N PHE A 394 24.89 12.68 33.23
CA PHE A 394 24.43 14.06 33.34
C PHE A 394 25.54 15.05 33.01
N GLU A 395 25.20 16.02 32.16
CA GLU A 395 26.08 17.10 31.71
C GLU A 395 27.27 16.63 30.86
N GLN A 396 27.42 15.31 30.67
CA GLN A 396 28.49 14.71 29.87
C GLN A 396 28.11 14.66 28.38
N PRO A 397 29.09 14.89 27.48
CA PRO A 397 28.91 14.67 26.05
C PRO A 397 28.94 13.18 25.73
N ILE A 398 27.89 12.69 25.06
CA ILE A 398 27.76 11.33 24.55
C ILE A 398 28.12 11.36 23.06
N PRO A 399 29.27 10.82 22.64
CA PRO A 399 29.62 10.69 21.22
C PRO A 399 28.81 9.56 20.57
N VAL A 400 28.77 9.54 19.24
CA VAL A 400 27.97 8.53 18.50
C VAL A 400 28.56 7.12 18.60
N SER A 401 29.88 7.01 18.77
CA SER A 401 30.64 5.76 18.87
C SER A 401 30.33 4.93 20.11
N THR A 402 29.77 5.53 21.17
CA THR A 402 29.36 4.79 22.38
C THR A 402 28.00 4.10 22.20
N ILE A 403 27.23 4.50 21.18
CA ILE A 403 25.89 3.96 20.92
C ILE A 403 25.91 2.95 19.77
N PHE A 404 26.55 3.33 18.67
CA PHE A 404 26.58 2.55 17.44
C PHE A 404 27.98 2.05 17.12
N SER A 405 28.05 0.89 16.47
CA SER A 405 29.29 0.31 15.96
C SER A 405 29.35 0.34 14.44
N GLU A 406 30.57 0.27 13.89
CA GLU A 406 30.73 0.02 12.45
C GLU A 406 30.11 -1.32 12.07
N ASN A 407 29.61 -1.42 10.83
CA ASN A 407 28.90 -2.59 10.34
C ASN A 407 27.58 -2.91 11.09
N GLU A 408 27.09 -2.04 11.98
CA GLU A 408 25.78 -2.23 12.59
C GLU A 408 24.63 -1.85 11.62
N MET A 409 23.49 -2.51 11.78
CA MET A 409 22.24 -2.16 11.09
C MET A 409 21.37 -1.28 11.98
N ILE A 410 21.04 -0.09 11.48
CA ILE A 410 20.24 0.90 12.21
C ILE A 410 18.97 1.29 11.46
N ASP A 411 18.04 1.87 12.20
CA ASP A 411 16.82 2.44 11.66
C ASP A 411 16.90 3.97 11.69
N ILE A 412 16.52 4.59 10.57
CA ILE A 412 16.52 6.05 10.41
C ILE A 412 15.09 6.56 10.46
N ILE A 413 14.81 7.41 11.44
CA ILE A 413 13.52 8.03 11.65
C ILE A 413 13.63 9.51 11.34
N GLY A 414 12.81 9.97 10.42
CA GLY A 414 12.84 11.37 10.02
C GLY A 414 11.62 11.78 9.22
N ILE A 415 11.66 13.01 8.71
CA ILE A 415 10.57 13.59 7.95
C ILE A 415 11.00 13.71 6.50
N SER A 416 10.16 13.24 5.58
CA SER A 416 10.40 13.32 4.15
C SER A 416 10.46 14.76 3.63
N LYS A 417 11.13 14.99 2.48
CA LYS A 417 11.14 16.31 1.83
C LYS A 417 9.71 16.73 1.47
N GLY A 418 9.30 17.94 1.86
CA GLY A 418 8.00 18.49 1.46
C GLY A 418 7.95 18.74 -0.04
N LYS A 419 6.85 18.34 -0.68
CA LYS A 419 6.58 18.60 -2.11
C LYS A 419 5.29 19.42 -2.32
N GLY A 420 4.67 19.89 -1.24
CA GLY A 420 3.43 20.69 -1.26
C GLY A 420 2.22 19.91 -1.74
N TYR A 421 1.22 20.64 -2.25
CA TYR A 421 0.05 20.06 -2.89
C TYR A 421 0.44 19.43 -4.24
N LYS A 422 0.08 18.17 -4.46
CA LYS A 422 0.34 17.43 -5.70
C LYS A 422 -0.92 16.73 -6.20
N GLY A 423 -1.07 16.70 -7.52
CA GLY A 423 -2.10 15.92 -8.21
C GLY A 423 -1.92 14.41 -8.05
N VAL A 424 -2.94 13.64 -8.41
CA VAL A 424 -3.05 12.19 -8.19
C VAL A 424 -1.89 11.39 -8.81
N ILE A 425 -1.42 11.77 -10.00
CA ILE A 425 -0.31 11.10 -10.68
C ILE A 425 0.96 11.15 -9.83
N SER A 426 1.41 12.35 -9.45
CA SER A 426 2.63 12.45 -8.64
C SER A 426 2.39 11.92 -7.23
N ARG A 427 1.23 12.16 -6.62
CA ARG A 427 0.98 11.78 -5.22
C ARG A 427 0.85 10.26 -5.03
N TRP A 428 0.25 9.55 -5.98
CA TRP A 428 -0.12 8.13 -5.85
C TRP A 428 0.47 7.21 -6.92
N GLY A 429 1.08 7.74 -7.97
CA GLY A 429 1.64 6.93 -9.06
C GLY A 429 0.56 6.34 -9.98
N VAL A 430 -0.56 7.04 -10.16
CA VAL A 430 -1.62 6.61 -11.08
C VAL A 430 -1.25 6.93 -12.53
N THR A 431 -1.60 6.04 -13.44
CA THR A 431 -1.45 6.22 -14.90
C THR A 431 -2.18 7.47 -15.38
N LYS A 432 -1.54 8.23 -16.28
CA LYS A 432 -2.12 9.40 -16.96
C LYS A 432 -3.19 8.94 -17.96
N LEU A 433 -4.24 9.74 -18.13
CA LEU A 433 -5.26 9.47 -19.15
C LEU A 433 -4.77 9.78 -20.57
N PRO A 434 -5.40 9.23 -21.62
CA PRO A 434 -5.06 9.51 -23.01
C PRO A 434 -5.08 11.01 -23.35
N ARG A 435 -4.27 11.42 -24.34
CA ARG A 435 -4.10 12.84 -24.72
C ARG A 435 -5.42 13.53 -25.07
N LYS A 436 -6.36 12.82 -25.70
CA LYS A 436 -7.65 13.34 -26.18
C LYS A 436 -8.71 13.51 -25.08
N THR A 437 -8.41 13.22 -23.81
CA THR A 437 -9.40 13.36 -22.73
C THR A 437 -9.75 14.83 -22.46
N ARG A 438 -11.04 15.17 -22.57
CA ARG A 438 -11.57 16.51 -22.24
C ARG A 438 -11.44 16.81 -20.73
N ARG A 439 -11.24 18.08 -20.39
CA ARG A 439 -11.08 18.57 -19.00
C ARG A 439 -9.86 17.97 -18.29
N GLY A 440 -8.78 17.76 -19.03
CA GLY A 440 -7.46 17.41 -18.49
C GLY A 440 -7.20 15.92 -18.31
N VAL A 441 -5.93 15.56 -18.49
CA VAL A 441 -5.43 14.18 -18.54
C VAL A 441 -4.78 13.70 -17.24
N ARG A 442 -4.53 14.61 -16.28
CA ARG A 442 -3.76 14.34 -15.05
C ARG A 442 -4.65 14.03 -13.84
N LYS A 443 -5.69 13.24 -14.04
CA LYS A 443 -6.73 12.90 -13.06
C LYS A 443 -7.02 11.39 -13.05
N VAL A 444 -7.73 10.93 -12.02
CA VAL A 444 -8.37 9.61 -12.04
C VAL A 444 -9.72 9.79 -12.74
N SER A 445 -10.08 8.86 -13.63
CA SER A 445 -11.35 8.94 -14.37
C SER A 445 -12.54 8.57 -13.49
N CYS A 446 -12.62 7.29 -13.07
CA CYS A 446 -13.65 6.80 -12.16
C CYS A 446 -13.19 6.91 -10.71
N ILE A 447 -13.91 7.66 -9.88
CA ILE A 447 -13.62 7.84 -8.44
C ILE A 447 -14.32 6.82 -7.55
N GLY A 448 -15.24 6.02 -8.08
CA GLY A 448 -16.03 5.03 -7.36
C GLY A 448 -17.19 4.54 -8.22
N ALA A 449 -17.75 3.39 -7.87
CA ALA A 449 -19.03 2.95 -8.43
C ALA A 449 -20.18 3.83 -7.89
N TRP A 450 -21.39 3.65 -8.44
CA TRP A 450 -22.58 4.36 -7.97
C TRP A 450 -22.87 4.03 -6.50
N HIS A 451 -22.89 2.74 -6.16
CA HIS A 451 -23.05 2.27 -4.79
C HIS A 451 -21.71 1.76 -4.24
N PRO A 452 -21.29 2.18 -3.03
CA PRO A 452 -21.98 3.10 -2.12
C PRO A 452 -21.91 4.55 -2.64
N ALA A 453 -22.95 5.35 -2.35
CA ALA A 453 -23.10 6.74 -2.79
C ALA A 453 -22.17 7.72 -2.04
N ARG A 454 -20.89 7.35 -1.91
CA ARG A 454 -19.83 8.10 -1.24
C ARG A 454 -18.47 7.73 -1.83
N VAL A 455 -17.58 8.71 -1.87
CA VAL A 455 -16.19 8.43 -2.26
C VAL A 455 -15.48 7.71 -1.12
N GLN A 456 -14.99 6.51 -1.41
CA GLN A 456 -14.25 5.71 -0.45
C GLN A 456 -12.85 6.29 -0.17
N PHE A 457 -12.33 6.13 1.06
CA PHE A 457 -11.04 6.69 1.47
C PHE A 457 -9.85 6.08 0.71
N GLN A 458 -10.04 4.88 0.18
CA GLN A 458 -9.10 4.13 -0.63
C GLN A 458 -8.88 4.79 -2.00
N VAL A 459 -9.73 5.71 -2.45
CA VAL A 459 -9.61 6.30 -3.78
C VAL A 459 -8.44 7.30 -3.81
N PRO A 460 -7.50 7.21 -4.78
CA PRO A 460 -6.41 8.17 -4.89
C PRO A 460 -6.93 9.59 -5.18
N ARG A 461 -6.72 10.53 -4.26
CA ARG A 461 -7.07 11.96 -4.44
C ARG A 461 -5.84 12.86 -4.44
N ALA A 462 -5.95 14.04 -5.05
CA ALA A 462 -4.92 15.08 -4.97
C ALA A 462 -4.78 15.60 -3.53
N GLY A 463 -3.64 16.20 -3.20
CA GLY A 463 -3.38 16.73 -1.86
C GLY A 463 -1.90 16.77 -1.49
N GLN A 464 -1.62 16.92 -0.21
CA GLN A 464 -0.24 16.98 0.30
C GLN A 464 0.61 15.76 -0.11
N LYS A 465 1.82 16.02 -0.62
CA LYS A 465 2.88 15.02 -0.84
C LYS A 465 4.15 15.41 -0.08
N GLY A 466 4.72 14.44 0.65
CA GLY A 466 5.93 14.65 1.45
C GLY A 466 5.66 15.42 2.75
N TYR A 467 6.73 15.69 3.50
CA TYR A 467 6.64 16.19 4.89
C TYR A 467 5.83 15.25 5.81
N GLY A 468 5.86 13.95 5.54
CA GLY A 468 5.38 12.90 6.44
C GLY A 468 6.55 12.22 7.14
N GLN A 469 6.33 11.77 8.38
CA GLN A 469 7.29 10.97 9.15
C GLN A 469 7.44 9.58 8.53
N ARG A 470 8.68 9.10 8.42
CA ARG A 470 9.02 7.74 7.97
C ARG A 470 10.09 7.15 8.87
N THR A 471 10.05 5.83 8.99
CA THR A 471 11.10 5.00 9.56
C THR A 471 11.61 4.15 8.41
N GLU A 472 12.87 4.35 8.04
CA GLU A 472 13.58 3.49 7.08
C GLU A 472 14.40 2.51 7.91
N MET A 473 14.14 1.21 7.75
CA MET A 473 14.80 0.18 8.53
C MET A 473 16.05 -0.33 7.82
N ASN A 474 16.92 -1.04 8.55
CA ASN A 474 18.00 -1.85 7.99
C ASN A 474 18.99 -1.03 7.14
N LYS A 475 19.46 0.10 7.68
CA LYS A 475 20.51 0.92 7.09
C LYS A 475 21.84 0.54 7.74
N LYS A 476 22.76 0.00 6.94
CA LYS A 476 24.10 -0.37 7.38
C LYS A 476 24.96 0.88 7.62
N ILE A 477 25.68 0.91 8.73
CA ILE A 477 26.76 1.87 9.00
C ILE A 477 28.03 1.34 8.33
N TYR A 478 28.61 2.12 7.43
CA TYR A 478 29.86 1.79 6.74
C TYR A 478 31.09 2.33 7.43
N ARG A 479 30.96 3.48 8.10
CA ARG A 479 32.04 4.09 8.86
C ARG A 479 31.47 5.01 9.92
N ILE A 480 32.14 5.05 11.06
CA ILE A 480 32.00 6.08 12.08
C ILE A 480 33.26 6.94 12.04
N GLY A 481 33.18 8.10 11.39
CA GLY A 481 34.34 9.00 11.26
C GLY A 481 34.37 9.98 12.41
N ARG A 482 35.57 10.24 12.94
CA ARG A 482 35.78 11.28 13.95
C ARG A 482 36.02 12.64 13.28
N GLY A 483 35.49 13.70 13.90
CA GLY A 483 35.57 15.06 13.34
C GLY A 483 36.97 15.69 13.41
N ASP A 484 37.79 15.26 14.36
CA ASP A 484 39.16 15.71 14.62
C ASP A 484 40.21 15.03 13.74
N ASP A 485 39.90 13.82 13.23
CA ASP A 485 40.81 13.06 12.37
C ASP A 485 40.87 13.65 10.94
N PRO A 486 42.04 14.16 10.49
CA PRO A 486 42.18 14.70 9.15
C PRO A 486 42.14 13.62 8.05
N ARG A 487 42.26 12.34 8.43
CA ARG A 487 42.19 11.16 7.56
C ARG A 487 40.85 10.44 7.62
N ASN A 488 39.80 11.09 8.15
CA ASN A 488 38.50 10.44 8.35
C ASN A 488 37.80 9.95 7.06
N ALA A 489 38.21 10.41 5.88
CA ALA A 489 37.75 9.92 4.58
C ALA A 489 38.83 9.21 3.75
N SER A 490 40.01 8.97 4.32
CA SER A 490 41.05 8.13 3.74
C SER A 490 40.78 6.65 4.08
N THR A 491 41.36 5.72 3.34
CA THR A 491 41.20 4.26 3.53
C THR A 491 42.57 3.61 3.58
N SER A 492 42.65 2.33 3.90
CA SER A 492 43.93 1.60 3.85
C SER A 492 44.54 1.55 2.44
N ALA A 493 43.69 1.64 1.40
CA ALA A 493 44.12 1.67 0.00
C ALA A 493 44.42 3.10 -0.51
N ASP A 494 43.91 4.13 0.17
CA ASP A 494 44.06 5.53 -0.21
C ASP A 494 45.01 6.26 0.74
N LEU A 495 46.24 6.44 0.29
CA LEU A 495 47.31 7.11 1.04
C LEU A 495 47.11 8.63 1.15
N THR A 496 46.16 9.21 0.39
CA THR A 496 45.94 10.65 0.41
C THR A 496 45.12 11.05 1.64
N GLU A 497 45.69 11.96 2.44
CA GLU A 497 45.00 12.55 3.58
C GLU A 497 43.84 13.41 3.09
N LYS A 498 42.62 13.03 3.48
CA LYS A 498 41.41 13.72 3.07
C LYS A 498 40.30 13.57 4.10
N THR A 499 39.58 14.67 4.28
CA THR A 499 38.40 14.73 5.13
C THR A 499 37.12 14.47 4.33
N ILE A 500 36.05 14.07 5.01
CA ILE A 500 34.78 13.72 4.37
C ILE A 500 34.08 14.89 3.67
N THR A 501 34.48 16.12 3.99
CA THR A 501 33.90 17.30 3.35
C THR A 501 34.41 17.38 1.91
N PRO A 502 33.52 17.32 0.89
CA PRO A 502 33.95 17.43 -0.49
C PRO A 502 34.50 18.83 -0.78
N MET A 503 35.35 18.96 -1.81
CA MET A 503 35.85 20.27 -2.23
C MET A 503 34.70 21.29 -2.46
N GLY A 504 34.80 22.47 -1.85
CA GLY A 504 33.74 23.48 -1.87
C GLY A 504 32.58 23.24 -0.89
N GLY A 505 32.67 22.20 -0.06
CA GLY A 505 31.67 21.85 0.94
C GLY A 505 30.47 21.07 0.40
N PHE A 506 29.68 20.47 1.29
CA PHE A 506 28.43 19.84 0.89
C PHE A 506 27.41 20.89 0.41
N PRO A 507 26.85 20.78 -0.81
CA PRO A 507 26.01 21.82 -1.36
C PRO A 507 24.77 22.10 -0.49
N ARG A 508 24.55 23.35 -0.07
CA ARG A 508 23.48 23.78 0.85
C ARG A 508 23.56 23.21 2.27
N TYR A 509 24.68 22.59 2.65
CA TYR A 509 24.98 22.19 4.03
C TYR A 509 26.15 23.00 4.58
N GLY A 510 27.33 22.87 3.96
CA GLY A 510 28.59 23.42 4.44
C GLY A 510 29.63 22.33 4.67
N VAL A 511 30.57 22.62 5.55
CA VAL A 511 31.62 21.70 6.02
C VAL A 511 31.06 20.80 7.12
N VAL A 512 31.55 19.55 7.19
CA VAL A 512 31.31 18.60 8.28
C VAL A 512 32.57 18.58 9.13
N ASN A 513 32.49 19.07 10.37
CA ASN A 513 33.61 19.22 11.31
C ASN A 513 33.46 18.36 12.56
N GLN A 514 32.34 17.66 12.70
CA GLN A 514 32.05 16.81 13.83
C GLN A 514 32.05 15.35 13.39
N ASP A 515 31.99 14.45 14.37
CA ASP A 515 31.83 13.02 14.11
C ASP A 515 30.66 12.78 13.16
N PHE A 516 30.77 11.78 12.30
CA PHE A 516 29.74 11.49 11.31
C PHE A 516 29.53 9.99 11.14
N LEU A 517 28.32 9.66 10.68
CA LEU A 517 28.00 8.33 10.20
C LEU A 517 27.90 8.33 8.68
N MET A 518 28.58 7.36 8.07
CA MET A 518 28.39 7.00 6.67
C MET A 518 27.38 5.87 6.57
N LEU A 519 26.20 6.16 6.01
CA LEU A 519 25.09 5.21 5.93
C LEU A 519 24.89 4.72 4.50
N LYS A 520 24.63 3.42 4.34
CA LYS A 520 24.32 2.81 3.05
C LYS A 520 23.11 3.47 2.38
N GLY A 521 23.29 3.90 1.14
CA GLY A 521 22.23 4.41 0.27
C GLY A 521 21.72 5.79 0.68
N CYS A 522 20.49 6.10 0.27
CA CYS A 522 19.82 7.34 0.64
C CYS A 522 19.09 7.20 1.98
N THR A 523 18.90 8.33 2.66
CA THR A 523 18.08 8.44 3.88
C THR A 523 16.89 9.38 3.67
N VAL A 524 15.90 9.28 4.55
CA VAL A 524 14.74 10.18 4.54
C VAL A 524 15.15 11.65 4.70
N GLY A 525 14.48 12.55 3.99
CA GLY A 525 14.54 13.98 4.24
C GLY A 525 15.54 14.79 3.41
N CYS A 526 15.49 16.12 3.57
CA CYS A 526 16.40 17.05 2.89
C CYS A 526 17.70 17.23 3.68
N LYS A 527 18.70 17.88 3.06
CA LYS A 527 19.90 18.35 3.75
C LYS A 527 19.52 19.26 4.93
N LYS A 528 20.37 19.32 5.96
CA LYS A 528 20.15 20.05 7.24
C LYS A 528 19.02 19.48 8.11
N ARG A 529 18.39 18.38 7.71
CA ARG A 529 17.32 17.78 8.49
C ARG A 529 17.89 16.95 9.64
N LEU A 530 17.32 17.15 10.82
CA LEU A 530 17.53 16.27 11.95
C LEU A 530 16.92 14.89 11.67
N LEU A 531 17.75 13.86 11.81
CA LEU A 531 17.40 12.45 11.75
C LEU A 531 17.59 11.86 13.15
N THR A 532 16.63 11.05 13.56
CA THR A 532 16.76 10.22 14.75
C THR A 532 17.21 8.85 14.29
N LEU A 533 18.36 8.42 14.75
CA LEU A 533 18.97 7.13 14.48
C LEU A 533 18.61 6.22 15.65
N ARG A 534 18.14 5.01 15.38
CA ARG A 534 17.74 4.05 16.41
C ARG A 534 18.40 2.72 16.12
N LYS A 535 18.80 1.98 17.16
CA LYS A 535 19.12 0.56 17.01
C LYS A 535 17.93 -0.19 16.39
N SER A 536 18.22 -1.25 15.64
CA SER A 536 17.17 -2.07 15.02
C SER A 536 16.24 -2.67 16.09
N LEU A 537 14.93 -2.74 15.82
CA LEU A 537 13.99 -3.33 16.78
C LEU A 537 14.26 -4.81 17.04
N VAL A 538 14.65 -5.51 15.98
CA VAL A 538 15.10 -6.89 15.99
C VAL A 538 16.42 -6.91 15.22
N PRO A 539 17.54 -7.34 15.82
CA PRO A 539 18.81 -7.43 15.13
C PRO A 539 18.70 -8.34 13.89
N PRO A 540 18.96 -7.85 12.67
CA PRO A 540 18.88 -8.66 11.47
C PRO A 540 20.06 -9.63 11.40
N VAL A 541 19.78 -10.93 11.24
CA VAL A 541 20.77 -12.02 11.13
C VAL A 541 21.05 -12.44 9.68
N THR A 542 20.58 -11.68 8.70
CA THR A 542 20.81 -12.03 7.29
C THR A 542 22.29 -11.88 6.93
N ARG A 543 22.79 -12.70 5.99
CA ARG A 543 24.19 -12.61 5.52
C ARG A 543 24.58 -11.20 5.06
N SER A 544 23.65 -10.46 4.43
CA SER A 544 23.85 -9.07 4.03
C SER A 544 23.89 -8.07 5.20
N ALA A 545 23.21 -8.38 6.31
CA ALA A 545 23.24 -7.58 7.51
C ALA A 545 24.51 -7.82 8.34
N LEU A 546 25.07 -9.03 8.32
CA LEU A 546 26.30 -9.39 9.03
C LEU A 546 27.58 -9.17 8.21
N GLU A 547 27.46 -8.81 6.93
CA GLU A 547 28.58 -8.49 6.04
C GLU A 547 29.53 -7.46 6.67
N VAL A 548 30.82 -7.77 6.74
CA VAL A 548 31.87 -6.82 7.12
C VAL A 548 32.21 -5.96 5.91
N VAL A 549 32.19 -4.63 6.08
CA VAL A 549 32.39 -3.69 5.00
C VAL A 549 33.83 -3.22 4.96
N ASN A 550 34.53 -3.55 3.87
CA ASN A 550 35.90 -3.11 3.59
C ASN A 550 35.90 -1.96 2.58
N LEU A 551 36.08 -0.73 3.05
CA LEU A 551 36.10 0.47 2.22
C LEU A 551 37.45 0.63 1.52
N LYS A 552 37.44 0.72 0.18
CA LYS A 552 38.62 0.99 -0.65
C LYS A 552 38.77 2.46 -1.00
N PHE A 553 37.67 3.14 -1.32
CA PHE A 553 37.71 4.54 -1.73
C PHE A 553 36.46 5.28 -1.26
N ILE A 554 36.64 6.54 -0.87
CA ILE A 554 35.56 7.47 -0.53
C ILE A 554 35.72 8.71 -1.40
N ASP A 555 34.66 9.09 -2.13
CA ASP A 555 34.72 10.22 -3.05
C ASP A 555 34.54 11.57 -2.32
N THR A 556 35.59 12.40 -2.35
CA THR A 556 35.65 13.76 -1.79
C THR A 556 35.67 14.85 -2.86
N SER A 557 35.43 14.48 -4.13
CA SER A 557 35.30 15.45 -5.22
C SER A 557 34.18 16.47 -4.99
N SER A 558 34.27 17.63 -5.65
CA SER A 558 33.22 18.65 -5.57
C SER A 558 31.86 18.10 -6.02
N LYS A 559 30.84 18.34 -5.20
CA LYS A 559 29.44 18.01 -5.52
C LYS A 559 28.67 19.24 -6.05
N PHE A 560 29.36 20.35 -6.29
CA PHE A 560 28.84 21.53 -6.97
C PHE A 560 29.26 21.46 -8.44
N GLY A 561 28.41 20.84 -9.26
CA GLY A 561 28.75 20.50 -10.65
C GLY A 561 29.42 19.13 -10.76
N HIS A 562 30.36 18.99 -11.71
CA HIS A 562 31.10 17.76 -12.00
C HIS A 562 32.54 17.88 -11.48
N GLY A 563 32.78 17.47 -10.23
CA GLY A 563 34.11 17.48 -9.63
C GLY A 563 35.02 16.41 -10.23
N ARG A 564 36.21 16.80 -10.69
CA ARG A 564 37.24 15.90 -11.25
C ARG A 564 38.32 15.51 -10.25
N PHE A 565 38.69 16.43 -9.37
CA PHE A 565 39.75 16.24 -8.37
C PHE A 565 39.17 15.85 -7.01
N GLN A 566 39.90 15.06 -6.25
CA GLN A 566 39.55 14.64 -4.89
C GLN A 566 40.01 15.65 -3.84
N THR A 567 41.14 16.32 -4.08
CA THR A 567 41.72 17.32 -3.17
C THR A 567 42.07 18.62 -3.91
N SER A 568 42.16 19.71 -3.16
CA SER A 568 42.62 21.01 -3.69
C SER A 568 44.07 20.95 -4.15
N ALA A 569 44.91 20.15 -3.48
CA ALA A 569 46.30 19.93 -3.85
C ALA A 569 46.42 19.22 -5.21
N GLU A 570 45.60 18.20 -5.46
CA GLU A 570 45.53 17.52 -6.76
C GLU A 570 45.12 18.49 -7.88
N LYS A 571 44.14 19.37 -7.61
CA LYS A 571 43.72 20.41 -8.56
C LYS A 571 44.84 21.41 -8.84
N ALA A 572 45.53 21.89 -7.81
CA ALA A 572 46.63 22.83 -7.95
C ALA A 572 47.79 22.22 -8.74
N LYS A 573 48.14 20.96 -8.46
CA LYS A 573 49.16 20.21 -9.20
C LYS A 573 48.80 20.03 -10.68
N TYR A 574 47.54 19.74 -10.98
CA TYR A 574 47.07 19.55 -12.36
C TYR A 574 47.15 20.83 -13.20
N TYR A 575 46.68 21.97 -12.65
CA TYR A 575 46.67 23.24 -13.39
C TYR A 575 48.01 23.99 -13.36
N GLY A 576 48.88 23.70 -12.39
CA GLY A 576 50.14 24.42 -12.20
C GLY A 576 49.94 25.89 -11.82
N PRO A 577 50.97 26.75 -12.03
CA PRO A 577 50.89 28.17 -11.74
C PRO A 577 49.77 28.85 -12.56
N CYS A 578 48.75 29.32 -11.86
CA CYS A 578 47.68 30.14 -12.41
C CYS A 578 47.96 31.62 -12.13
N LYS A 579 47.36 32.54 -12.89
CA LYS A 579 47.55 34.00 -12.70
C LYS A 579 47.47 34.43 -11.23
N ARG A 580 46.41 34.03 -10.52
CA ARG A 580 46.20 34.35 -9.10
C ARG A 580 47.25 33.75 -8.15
N SER A 581 47.82 32.59 -8.47
CA SER A 581 48.84 31.95 -7.64
C SER A 581 50.26 32.39 -8.01
N ALA A 582 50.44 33.18 -9.08
CA ALA A 582 51.71 33.80 -9.45
C ALA A 582 51.80 35.25 -8.96
N GLU A 583 50.65 35.89 -8.69
CA GLU A 583 50.55 37.23 -8.09
C GLU A 583 50.70 37.22 -6.55
N ASN A 584 50.50 36.07 -5.91
CA ASN A 584 50.75 35.80 -4.49
C ASN A 584 52.00 34.95 -4.36
#